data_AF-X1TWP2-F1
#
_entry.id   AF-X1TWP2-F1
#
_cell.length_a   1.000
_cell.length_b   1.000
_cell.length_c   1.000
_cell.angle_alpha   90.00
_cell.angle_beta   90.00
_cell.angle_gamma   90.00
#
_symmetry.space_group_name_H-M   'P 1'
#
loop_
_entity.id
_entity.type
_entity.pdbx_description
1 polymer ?
#
loop_
_entity_poly.entity_id
_entity_poly.type
_entity_poly.pdbx_seq_one_letter_code
_entity_poly.pdbx_strand_id
1 'polypeptide(L)'
;FAFCDDGTSPQYFRENPSLVNELQSIPNPMGKFQNLFTGNQTIFISKPNEMLKELFLNKGTTLFPNKVKETNLWTTDALFCESLDFVRALSSINVQCVDMESSILFLLGKIYNLKTMSVLSVSDLPGHPKYDLLNSNEIHSEMENGINNAIKLLMNALPRVNSLIKE
;
A
#
# COMPACT_ATOMS: atom_id res chain seq x y z
N PHE A 1 -2.03 1.53 -6.64
CA PHE A 1 -2.17 0.05 -6.71
C PHE A 1 -1.50 -0.58 -5.49
N ALA A 2 -1.91 -1.78 -5.11
CA ALA A 2 -1.25 -2.59 -4.08
C ALA A 2 -0.49 -3.74 -4.75
N PHE A 3 0.80 -3.88 -4.45
CA PHE A 3 1.66 -4.96 -4.93
C PHE A 3 1.70 -6.08 -3.88
N CYS A 4 1.24 -7.26 -4.27
CA CYS A 4 1.10 -8.43 -3.42
C CYS A 4 2.29 -9.38 -3.63
N ASP A 5 3.45 -9.02 -3.06
CA ASP A 5 4.67 -9.86 -3.11
C ASP A 5 4.78 -10.80 -1.91
N ASP A 6 4.34 -10.38 -0.73
CA ASP A 6 4.70 -11.04 0.52
C ASP A 6 3.52 -11.19 1.50
N GLY A 7 3.80 -11.79 2.66
CA GLY A 7 2.85 -12.11 3.72
C GLY A 7 1.97 -13.31 3.38
N THR A 8 0.67 -13.20 3.65
CA THR A 8 -0.30 -14.29 3.40
C THR A 8 -0.75 -14.38 1.94
N SER A 9 -0.50 -13.35 1.14
CA SER A 9 -0.98 -13.29 -0.26
C SER A 9 -0.37 -14.36 -1.19
N PRO A 10 0.95 -14.67 -1.15
CA PRO A 10 1.53 -15.69 -2.01
C PRO A 10 1.11 -17.11 -1.62
N GLN A 11 0.92 -17.36 -0.31
CA GLN A 11 0.37 -18.63 0.15
C GLN A 11 -1.04 -18.84 -0.39
N TYR A 12 -1.89 -17.81 -0.34
CA TYR A 12 -3.24 -17.89 -0.86
C TYR A 12 -3.29 -18.21 -2.37
N PHE A 13 -2.39 -17.63 -3.17
CA PHE A 13 -2.28 -17.95 -4.60
C PHE A 13 -1.83 -19.39 -4.87
N ARG A 14 -0.89 -19.91 -4.07
CA ARG A 14 -0.45 -21.32 -4.17
C ARG A 14 -1.59 -22.29 -3.87
N GLU A 15 -2.45 -21.96 -2.90
CA GLU A 15 -3.62 -22.75 -2.55
C GLU A 15 -4.77 -22.61 -3.57
N ASN A 16 -4.79 -21.53 -4.36
CA ASN A 16 -5.86 -21.23 -5.32
C ASN A 16 -5.31 -20.82 -6.71
N PRO A 17 -4.66 -21.73 -7.47
CA PRO A 17 -3.92 -21.38 -8.68
C PRO A 17 -4.76 -20.79 -9.81
N SER A 18 -6.07 -21.09 -9.87
CA SER A 18 -6.97 -20.57 -10.89
C SER A 18 -7.11 -19.03 -10.84
N LEU A 19 -6.91 -18.42 -9.67
CA LEU A 19 -7.00 -16.97 -9.47
C LEU A 19 -5.88 -16.20 -10.15
N VAL A 20 -4.72 -16.85 -10.38
CA VAL A 20 -3.54 -16.25 -11.01
C VAL A 20 -3.87 -15.71 -12.41
N ASN A 21 -4.74 -16.40 -13.14
CA ASN A 21 -5.10 -16.05 -14.52
C ASN A 21 -5.93 -14.76 -14.63
N GLU A 22 -6.54 -14.31 -13.54
CA GLU A 22 -7.44 -13.15 -13.52
C GLU A 22 -6.75 -11.87 -13.00
N LEU A 23 -5.49 -11.99 -12.57
CA LEU A 23 -4.76 -10.92 -11.93
C LEU A 23 -3.64 -10.40 -12.80
N GLN A 24 -3.46 -9.09 -12.78
CA GLN A 24 -2.30 -8.45 -13.39
C GLN A 24 -1.07 -8.75 -12.53
N SER A 25 0.08 -8.94 -13.18
CA SER A 25 1.33 -9.20 -12.48
C SER A 25 2.52 -8.56 -13.16
N ILE A 26 3.60 -8.37 -12.39
CA ILE A 26 4.91 -7.91 -12.89
C ILE A 26 6.02 -8.85 -12.41
N PRO A 27 7.17 -8.89 -13.09
CA PRO A 27 8.38 -9.51 -12.54
C PRO A 27 8.80 -8.82 -11.24
N ASN A 28 9.34 -9.58 -10.28
CA ASN A 28 9.83 -9.03 -9.02
C ASN A 28 10.94 -8.00 -9.26
N PRO A 29 10.78 -6.73 -8.84
CA PRO A 29 11.77 -5.67 -9.06
C PRO A 29 13.09 -5.92 -8.32
N MET A 30 13.10 -6.72 -7.26
CA MET A 30 14.31 -7.06 -6.50
C MET A 30 15.36 -7.79 -7.34
N GLY A 31 14.94 -8.54 -8.36
CA GLY A 31 15.85 -9.24 -9.28
C GLY A 31 16.77 -8.30 -10.08
N LYS A 32 16.52 -6.98 -10.07
CA LYS A 32 17.42 -5.98 -10.68
C LYS A 32 18.59 -5.59 -9.77
N PHE A 33 18.46 -5.81 -8.45
CA PHE A 33 19.38 -5.28 -7.44
C PHE A 33 20.04 -6.38 -6.61
N GLN A 34 19.54 -7.61 -6.66
CA GLN A 34 20.10 -8.76 -5.97
C GLN A 34 20.42 -9.89 -6.95
N ASN A 35 21.62 -10.48 -6.81
CA ASN A 35 22.07 -11.63 -7.60
C ASN A 35 21.46 -12.96 -7.10
N LEU A 36 20.79 -12.95 -5.95
CA LEU A 36 20.17 -14.13 -5.34
C LEU A 36 18.66 -14.11 -5.62
N PHE A 37 18.18 -15.04 -6.44
CA PHE A 37 16.74 -15.21 -6.71
C PHE A 37 16.08 -16.01 -5.59
N THR A 38 15.81 -15.36 -4.46
CA THR A 38 14.98 -15.91 -3.38
C THR A 38 13.69 -15.12 -3.26
N GLY A 39 12.55 -15.80 -3.09
CA GLY A 39 11.22 -15.17 -3.01
C GLY A 39 10.37 -15.37 -4.26
N ASN A 40 9.23 -14.68 -4.33
CA ASN A 40 8.30 -14.79 -5.46
C ASN A 40 8.87 -14.10 -6.69
N GLN A 41 8.90 -14.78 -7.84
CA GLN A 41 9.39 -14.18 -9.09
C GLN A 41 8.35 -13.27 -9.76
N THR A 42 7.09 -13.46 -9.41
CA THR A 42 5.94 -12.76 -9.99
C THR A 42 5.16 -12.10 -8.87
N ILE A 43 4.90 -10.80 -9.03
CA ILE A 43 4.18 -9.97 -8.07
C ILE A 43 2.82 -9.66 -8.64
N PHE A 44 1.77 -9.98 -7.90
CA PHE A 44 0.41 -9.67 -8.31
C PHE A 44 0.03 -8.25 -7.93
N ILE A 45 -0.83 -7.64 -8.74
CA ILE A 45 -1.26 -6.24 -8.56
C ILE A 45 -2.77 -6.24 -8.35
N SER A 46 -3.19 -5.63 -7.23
CA SER A 46 -4.60 -5.33 -6.98
C SER A 46 -4.86 -3.82 -7.02
N LYS A 47 -6.04 -3.46 -7.54
CA LYS A 47 -6.44 -2.07 -7.75
C LYS A 47 -7.46 -1.66 -6.70
N PRO A 48 -7.40 -0.41 -6.19
CA PRO A 48 -8.50 0.12 -5.40
C PRO A 48 -9.75 0.27 -6.26
N ASN A 49 -10.90 0.37 -5.62
CA ASN A 49 -12.11 0.84 -6.27
C ASN A 49 -11.96 2.33 -6.63
N GLU A 50 -12.08 2.66 -7.93
CA GLU A 50 -11.84 4.03 -8.43
C GLU A 50 -12.80 5.06 -7.82
N MET A 51 -14.08 4.72 -7.66
CA MET A 51 -15.07 5.65 -7.09
C MET A 51 -14.76 5.97 -5.62
N LEU A 52 -14.37 4.97 -4.83
CA LEU A 52 -13.92 5.20 -3.45
C LEU A 52 -12.63 6.01 -3.43
N LYS A 53 -11.65 5.66 -4.28
CA LYS A 53 -10.38 6.39 -4.36
C LYS A 53 -10.60 7.88 -4.66
N GLU A 54 -11.38 8.20 -5.68
CA GLU A 54 -11.70 9.58 -6.07
C GLU A 54 -12.44 10.33 -4.95
N LEU A 55 -13.40 9.68 -4.28
CA LEU A 55 -14.12 10.27 -3.15
C LEU A 55 -13.15 10.69 -2.04
N PHE A 56 -12.25 9.79 -1.63
CA PHE A 56 -11.31 10.05 -0.54
C PHE A 56 -10.22 11.04 -0.96
N LEU A 57 -9.72 10.97 -2.19
CA LEU A 57 -8.73 11.91 -2.70
C LEU A 57 -9.30 13.33 -2.76
N ASN A 58 -10.50 13.52 -3.30
CA ASN A 58 -11.14 14.84 -3.41
C ASN A 58 -11.48 15.43 -2.03
N LYS A 59 -12.03 14.63 -1.11
CA LYS A 59 -12.29 15.08 0.25
C LYS A 59 -11.00 15.37 1.01
N GLY A 60 -9.99 14.53 0.85
CA GLY A 60 -8.69 14.65 1.50
C GLY A 60 -7.97 15.93 1.08
N THR A 61 -7.86 16.19 -0.22
CA THR A 61 -7.22 17.41 -0.75
C THR A 61 -7.98 18.68 -0.37
N THR A 62 -9.31 18.60 -0.22
CA THR A 62 -10.13 19.72 0.26
C THR A 62 -9.92 20.00 1.75
N LEU A 63 -9.94 18.96 2.59
CA LEU A 63 -9.82 19.10 4.05
C LEU A 63 -8.38 19.37 4.51
N PHE A 64 -7.41 18.80 3.80
CA PHE A 64 -5.98 18.88 4.15
C PHE A 64 -5.14 19.24 2.92
N PRO A 65 -5.20 20.51 2.47
CA PRO A 65 -4.44 20.97 1.31
C PRO A 65 -2.94 20.67 1.47
N ASN A 66 -2.31 20.16 0.41
CA ASN A 66 -0.88 19.81 0.35
C ASN A 66 -0.40 18.72 1.32
N LYS A 67 -1.31 18.01 1.99
CA LYS A 67 -0.98 16.90 2.91
C LYS A 67 -1.38 15.52 2.39
N VAL A 68 -2.15 15.46 1.30
CA VAL A 68 -2.65 14.21 0.72
C VAL A 68 -1.94 13.92 -0.60
N LYS A 69 -1.57 12.66 -0.79
CA LYS A 69 -0.87 12.18 -1.98
C LYS A 69 -1.40 10.81 -2.39
N GLU A 70 -1.76 10.64 -3.65
CA GLU A 70 -2.00 9.33 -4.25
C GLU A 70 -0.67 8.66 -4.58
N THR A 71 -0.53 7.39 -4.24
CA THR A 71 0.68 6.62 -4.53
C THR A 71 0.40 5.14 -4.71
N ASN A 72 1.40 4.42 -5.22
CA ASN A 72 1.44 2.97 -5.20
C ASN A 72 2.06 2.47 -3.90
N LEU A 73 1.49 1.37 -3.41
CA LEU A 73 1.79 0.74 -2.15
C LEU A 73 2.36 -0.65 -2.40
N TRP A 74 3.43 -0.97 -1.70
CA TRP A 74 3.94 -2.33 -1.58
C TRP A 74 3.64 -2.86 -0.19
N THR A 75 3.24 -4.12 -0.10
CA THR A 75 3.06 -4.75 1.21
C THR A 75 4.11 -5.82 1.39
N THR A 76 4.81 -5.78 2.52
CA THR A 76 5.83 -6.76 2.91
C THR A 76 5.56 -7.27 4.32
N ASP A 77 5.74 -8.56 4.57
CA ASP A 77 5.64 -9.11 5.93
C ASP A 77 7.04 -9.11 6.54
N ALA A 78 7.39 -8.01 7.19
CA ALA A 78 8.75 -7.79 7.65
C ALA A 78 8.80 -7.57 9.16
N LEU A 79 9.57 -8.42 9.85
CA LEU A 79 9.96 -8.21 11.24
C LEU A 79 10.95 -7.04 11.41
N PHE A 80 11.53 -6.57 10.30
CA PHE A 80 12.56 -5.53 10.25
C PHE A 80 12.19 -4.47 9.21
N CYS A 81 12.64 -3.24 9.40
CA CYS A 81 12.46 -2.19 8.40
C CYS A 81 13.24 -2.51 7.11
N GLU A 82 12.82 -1.87 6.03
CA GLU A 82 13.30 -2.12 4.69
C GLU A 82 14.77 -1.71 4.51
N SER A 83 15.54 -2.53 3.78
CA SER A 83 16.89 -2.13 3.36
C SER A 83 16.85 -1.03 2.28
N LEU A 84 17.93 -0.25 2.16
CA LEU A 84 18.06 0.78 1.12
C LEU A 84 17.93 0.22 -0.30
N ASP A 85 18.45 -0.98 -0.56
CA ASP A 85 18.35 -1.62 -1.87
C ASP A 85 16.90 -2.02 -2.18
N PHE A 86 16.14 -2.45 -1.17
CA PHE A 86 14.72 -2.69 -1.29
C PHE A 86 13.95 -1.40 -1.62
N VAL A 87 14.19 -0.32 -0.86
CA VAL A 87 13.56 0.99 -1.12
C VAL A 87 13.86 1.51 -2.53
N ARG A 88 15.09 1.31 -3.02
CA ARG A 88 15.48 1.66 -4.41
C ARG A 88 14.75 0.80 -5.45
N ALA A 89 14.62 -0.50 -5.20
CA ALA A 89 13.91 -1.40 -6.08
C ALA A 89 12.44 -1.00 -6.23
N LEU A 90 11.77 -0.69 -5.13
CA LEU A 90 10.39 -0.20 -5.11
C LEU A 90 10.26 1.15 -5.82
N SER A 91 11.17 2.08 -5.57
CA SER A 91 11.19 3.39 -6.24
C SER A 91 11.31 3.26 -7.76
N SER A 92 12.03 2.24 -8.26
CA SER A 92 12.20 1.98 -9.69
C SER A 92 10.91 1.60 -10.42
N ILE A 93 9.86 1.24 -9.69
CA ILE A 93 8.51 0.92 -10.20
C ILE A 93 7.45 1.91 -9.71
N ASN A 94 7.86 3.11 -9.29
CA ASN A 94 6.99 4.17 -8.78
C ASN A 94 6.16 3.76 -7.54
N VAL A 95 6.64 2.81 -6.75
CA VAL A 95 6.13 2.56 -5.39
C VAL A 95 6.80 3.57 -4.46
N GLN A 96 6.00 4.23 -3.61
CA GLN A 96 6.50 5.24 -2.67
C GLN A 96 5.95 5.06 -1.25
N CYS A 97 5.30 3.93 -1.00
CA CYS A 97 4.76 3.58 0.30
C CYS A 97 4.92 2.08 0.52
N VAL A 98 5.25 1.71 1.75
CA VAL A 98 5.34 0.32 2.20
C VAL A 98 4.47 0.16 3.44
N ASP A 99 3.73 -0.93 3.52
CA ASP A 99 3.00 -1.36 4.71
C ASP A 99 3.09 -2.88 4.89
N MET A 100 2.41 -3.44 5.89
CA MET A 100 2.47 -4.88 6.19
C MET A 100 1.13 -5.61 5.97
N GLU A 101 0.03 -4.89 5.71
CA GLU A 101 -1.32 -5.46 5.76
C GLU A 101 -2.19 -5.24 4.51
N SER A 102 -1.93 -4.25 3.67
CA SER A 102 -2.90 -3.88 2.61
C SER A 102 -3.03 -4.91 1.50
N SER A 103 -1.97 -5.61 1.10
CA SER A 103 -2.01 -6.53 -0.06
C SER A 103 -3.08 -7.61 0.08
N ILE A 104 -3.19 -8.25 1.25
CA ILE A 104 -4.19 -9.31 1.48
C ILE A 104 -5.60 -8.73 1.47
N LEU A 105 -5.82 -7.55 2.04
CA LEU A 105 -7.14 -6.91 2.02
C LEU A 105 -7.57 -6.54 0.61
N PHE A 106 -6.65 -6.02 -0.20
CA PHE A 106 -6.92 -5.70 -1.60
C PHE A 106 -7.11 -6.95 -2.46
N LEU A 107 -6.38 -8.03 -2.18
CA LEU A 107 -6.55 -9.31 -2.84
C LEU A 107 -7.92 -9.92 -2.53
N LEU A 108 -8.26 -10.05 -1.26
CA LEU A 108 -9.57 -10.55 -0.82
C LEU A 108 -10.70 -9.67 -1.38
N GLY A 109 -10.51 -8.34 -1.40
CA GLY A 109 -11.47 -7.44 -2.02
C GLY A 109 -11.72 -7.73 -3.49
N LYS A 110 -10.66 -8.02 -4.26
CA LYS A 110 -10.80 -8.42 -5.66
C LYS A 110 -11.53 -9.75 -5.82
N ILE A 111 -11.17 -10.76 -5.01
CA ILE A 111 -11.74 -12.12 -5.07
C ILE A 111 -13.23 -12.13 -4.68
N TYR A 112 -13.58 -11.45 -3.59
CA TYR A 112 -14.94 -11.41 -3.06
C TYR A 112 -15.78 -10.25 -3.62
N ASN A 113 -15.28 -9.57 -4.66
CA ASN A 113 -15.93 -8.41 -5.28
C ASN A 113 -16.31 -7.31 -4.27
N LEU A 114 -15.44 -7.07 -3.28
CA LEU A 114 -15.58 -5.99 -2.32
C LEU A 114 -14.85 -4.74 -2.84
N LYS A 115 -15.50 -3.59 -2.69
CA LYS A 115 -14.90 -2.29 -3.04
C LYS A 115 -13.87 -1.92 -1.97
N THR A 116 -12.59 -1.90 -2.32
CA THR A 116 -11.48 -1.65 -1.39
C THR A 116 -10.71 -0.37 -1.72
N MET A 117 -10.16 0.26 -0.68
CA MET A 117 -9.22 1.37 -0.78
C MET A 117 -8.47 1.49 0.56
N SER A 118 -7.26 2.04 0.58
CA SER A 118 -6.51 2.32 1.82
C SER A 118 -6.14 3.81 1.94
N VAL A 119 -6.26 4.35 3.15
CA VAL A 119 -5.70 5.64 3.55
C VAL A 119 -4.59 5.33 4.52
N LEU A 120 -3.37 5.76 4.21
CA LEU A 120 -2.20 5.50 5.03
C LEU A 120 -1.67 6.82 5.60
N SER A 121 -1.25 6.77 6.86
CA SER A 121 -0.48 7.83 7.50
C SER A 121 1.01 7.50 7.39
N VAL A 122 1.83 8.46 6.98
CA VAL A 122 3.27 8.27 6.88
C VAL A 122 3.88 8.38 8.28
N SER A 123 4.44 7.28 8.77
CA SER A 123 5.08 7.18 10.09
C SER A 123 6.61 7.34 10.01
N ASP A 124 7.21 6.87 8.93
CA ASP A 124 8.67 6.81 8.73
C ASP A 124 9.05 7.27 7.32
N LEU A 125 10.28 7.77 7.16
CA LEU A 125 10.87 8.21 5.90
C LEU A 125 12.25 7.57 5.72
N PRO A 126 12.32 6.33 5.20
CA PRO A 126 13.59 5.65 4.94
C PRO A 126 14.54 6.50 4.09
N GLY A 127 15.78 6.66 4.56
CA GLY A 127 16.81 7.49 3.93
C GLY A 127 16.71 8.99 4.25
N HIS A 128 15.73 9.45 5.04
CA HIS A 128 15.68 10.83 5.50
C HIS A 128 16.69 11.05 6.65
N PRO A 129 17.49 12.13 6.65
CA PRO A 129 18.56 12.33 7.65
C PRO A 129 18.07 12.43 9.10
N LYS A 130 16.78 12.71 9.29
CA LYS A 130 16.18 12.89 10.62
C LYS A 130 15.05 11.91 10.95
N TYR A 131 14.34 11.41 9.95
CA TYR A 131 13.05 10.70 10.18
C TYR A 131 13.12 9.31 9.55
N ASP A 132 14.30 8.71 9.64
CA ASP A 132 14.55 7.33 9.26
C ASP A 132 14.67 6.55 10.56
N LEU A 133 13.65 5.77 10.89
CA LEU A 133 13.53 5.10 12.18
C LEU A 133 14.73 4.18 12.46
N LEU A 134 15.30 3.54 11.43
CA LEU A 134 16.48 2.69 11.58
C LEU A 134 17.72 3.48 12.00
N ASN A 135 17.86 4.71 11.50
CA ASN A 135 19.08 5.50 11.65
C ASN A 135 19.01 6.56 12.75
N SER A 136 17.85 7.19 12.95
CA SER A 136 17.66 8.28 13.93
C SER A 136 16.84 7.87 15.14
N ASN A 137 16.00 6.82 15.04
CA ASN A 137 14.99 6.46 16.04
C ASN A 137 14.05 7.62 16.42
N GLU A 138 13.96 8.64 15.57
CA GLU A 138 13.12 9.83 15.75
C GLU A 138 11.81 9.64 14.99
N ILE A 139 10.69 9.71 15.72
CA ILE A 139 9.37 9.61 15.12
C ILE A 139 9.00 10.94 14.46
N HIS A 140 8.48 10.89 13.24
CA HIS A 140 8.04 12.10 12.54
C HIS A 140 6.96 12.83 13.37
N SER A 141 7.15 14.13 13.65
CA SER A 141 6.26 14.90 14.55
C SER A 141 4.81 14.98 14.09
N GLU A 142 4.56 14.74 12.79
CA GLU A 142 3.22 14.71 12.21
C GLU A 142 2.56 13.33 12.21
N MET A 143 3.19 12.27 12.74
CA MET A 143 2.64 10.90 12.69
C MET A 143 1.23 10.84 13.30
N GLU A 144 1.06 11.37 14.51
CA GLU A 144 -0.24 11.41 15.18
C GLU A 144 -1.24 12.31 14.44
N ASN A 145 -0.78 13.44 13.91
CA ASN A 145 -1.60 14.34 13.09
C ASN A 145 -2.10 13.63 11.83
N GLY A 146 -1.27 12.81 11.19
CA GLY A 146 -1.65 12.00 10.03
C GLY A 146 -2.74 10.99 10.34
N ILE A 147 -2.63 10.27 11.48
CA ILE A 147 -3.66 9.34 11.95
C ILE A 147 -4.97 10.09 12.22
N ASN A 148 -4.92 11.20 12.96
CA ASN A 148 -6.09 12.02 13.25
C ASN A 148 -6.75 12.57 11.98
N ASN A 149 -5.96 12.97 10.98
CA ASN A 149 -6.46 13.43 9.69
C ASN A 149 -7.11 12.30 8.89
N ALA A 150 -6.54 11.08 8.92
CA ALA A 150 -7.14 9.91 8.28
C ALA A 150 -8.50 9.57 8.91
N ILE A 151 -8.61 9.60 10.25
CA ILE A 151 -9.88 9.38 10.97
C ILE A 151 -10.91 10.47 10.59
N LYS A 152 -10.51 11.74 10.61
CA LYS A 152 -11.38 12.86 10.19
C LYS A 152 -11.85 12.70 8.74
N LEU A 153 -10.95 12.32 7.83
CA LEU A 153 -11.28 12.05 6.44
C LEU A 153 -12.30 10.92 6.33
N LEU A 154 -12.08 9.81 7.02
CA LEU A 154 -12.99 8.67 7.06
C LEU A 154 -14.38 9.09 7.54
N MET A 155 -14.49 9.79 8.67
CA MET A 155 -15.77 10.27 9.20
C MET A 155 -16.51 11.18 8.20
N ASN A 156 -15.78 12.01 7.45
CA ASN A 156 -16.36 12.89 6.44
C ASN A 156 -16.73 12.18 5.13
N ALA A 157 -16.07 11.07 4.80
CA ALA A 157 -16.31 10.30 3.58
C ALA A 157 -17.37 9.22 3.76
N LEU A 158 -17.47 8.63 4.96
CA LEU A 158 -18.31 7.47 5.27
C LEU A 158 -19.78 7.61 4.83
N PRO A 159 -20.47 8.76 5.01
CA PRO A 159 -21.84 8.91 4.54
C PRO A 159 -22.00 8.70 3.03
N ARG A 160 -21.02 9.15 2.24
CA ARG A 160 -21.02 8.97 0.78
C ARG A 160 -20.60 7.55 0.39
N VAL A 161 -19.67 6.94 1.11
CA VAL A 161 -19.30 5.53 0.92
C VAL A 161 -20.54 4.63 1.03
N ASN A 162 -21.41 4.84 2.02
CA ASN A 162 -22.64 4.07 2.19
C ASN A 162 -23.58 4.16 0.96
N SER A 163 -23.65 5.34 0.31
CA SER A 163 -24.40 5.46 -0.94
C SER A 163 -23.73 4.70 -2.09
N LEU A 164 -22.40 4.78 -2.22
CA LEU A 164 -21.66 4.13 -3.29
C LEU A 164 -21.60 2.60 -3.17
N ILE A 165 -21.73 2.04 -1.97
CA ILE A 165 -21.75 0.58 -1.76
C ILE A 165 -23.09 -0.03 -2.17
N LYS A 166 -24.19 0.73 -2.05
CA LYS A 166 -25.55 0.28 -2.40
C LYS A 166 -25.86 0.33 -3.89
N GLU A 167 -25.06 1.08 -4.65
CA GLU A 167 -25.02 1.11 -6.13
C GLU A 167 -24.21 -0.07 -6.69
#